data_AF-A0A4U2EJ88-F1
#
_entry.id   AF-A0A4U2EJ88-F1
#
_cell.length_a   1.000
_cell.length_b   1.000
_cell.length_c   1.000
_cell.angle_alpha   90.00
_cell.angle_beta   90.00
_cell.angle_gamma   90.00
#
_symmetry.space_group_name_H-M   'P 1'
#
loop_
_entity.id
_entity.type
_entity.pdbx_description
1 polymer ?
#
loop_
_entity_poly.entity_id
_entity_poly.type
_entity_poly.pdbx_seq_one_letter_code
_entity_poly.pdbx_strand_id
1 'polypeptide(L)'
;NWKQYNQSLINRGSLTFWIDEEAISGWAQSKQNKRGRPRRFSDLAITTALMVKRVFSMPLRALQGFIDSIFRLAHVPLSCPHYTCISRR
;
A
#
# COMPACT_ATOMS: atom_id res chain seq x y z
N ASN A 1 34.43 -8.27 -15.07
CA ASN A 1 33.82 -7.19 -14.26
C ASN A 1 32.46 -6.70 -14.79
N TRP A 2 32.28 -6.54 -16.10
CA TRP A 2 31.01 -6.10 -16.72
C TRP A 2 29.74 -6.86 -16.30
N LYS A 3 29.82 -8.18 -16.10
CA LYS A 3 28.68 -9.00 -15.67
C LYS A 3 28.12 -8.56 -14.30
N GLN A 4 28.99 -8.28 -13.33
CA GLN A 4 28.58 -7.80 -12.00
C GLN A 4 28.02 -6.38 -12.06
N TYR A 5 28.63 -5.51 -12.85
CA TYR A 5 28.13 -4.15 -13.07
C TYR A 5 26.71 -4.16 -13.65
N ASN A 6 26.46 -4.93 -14.72
CA ASN A 6 25.14 -5.05 -15.32
C ASN A 6 24.12 -5.66 -14.35
N GLN A 7 24.52 -6.66 -13.57
CA GLN A 7 23.64 -7.23 -12.53
C GLN A 7 23.27 -6.16 -11.49
N SER A 8 24.21 -5.31 -11.08
CA SER A 8 23.93 -4.21 -10.14
C SER A 8 22.92 -3.21 -10.69
N LEU A 9 22.96 -2.92 -12.00
CA LEU A 9 21.98 -2.04 -12.66
C LEU A 9 20.59 -2.66 -12.70
N ILE A 10 20.49 -3.95 -13.02
CA ILE A 10 19.22 -4.70 -12.99
C ILE A 10 18.64 -4.69 -11.58
N ASN A 11 19.47 -4.97 -10.57
CA ASN A 11 19.05 -5.02 -9.17
C ASN A 11 18.53 -3.67 -8.65
N ARG A 12 18.89 -2.53 -9.25
CA ARG A 12 18.31 -1.22 -8.90
C ARG A 12 16.82 -1.12 -9.22
N GLY A 13 16.33 -1.91 -10.16
CA GLY A 13 14.90 -2.04 -10.46
C GLY A 13 14.18 -3.06 -9.58
N SER A 14 14.90 -3.81 -8.74
CA SER A 14 14.30 -4.76 -7.82
C SER A 14 13.51 -4.04 -6.74
N LEU A 15 12.28 -4.50 -6.50
CA LEU A 15 11.38 -3.93 -5.51
C LEU A 15 11.20 -4.90 -4.36
N THR A 16 11.48 -4.43 -3.14
CA THR A 16 11.27 -5.19 -1.90
C THR A 16 10.36 -4.38 -0.99
N PHE A 17 9.28 -5.00 -0.51
CA PHE A 17 8.33 -4.38 0.39
C PHE A 17 8.48 -4.98 1.79
N TRP A 18 8.69 -4.11 2.77
CA TRP A 18 8.63 -4.45 4.19
C TRP A 18 7.33 -3.89 4.74
N ILE A 19 6.57 -4.72 5.45
CA ILE A 19 5.32 -4.32 6.08
C ILE A 19 5.50 -4.52 7.57
N ASP A 20 5.48 -3.40 8.29
CA ASP A 20 5.66 -3.40 9.74
C ASP A 20 4.40 -3.90 10.47
N GLU A 21 4.56 -4.59 11.60
CA GLU A 21 3.45 -5.16 12.37
C GLU A 21 2.54 -4.07 12.95
N GLU A 22 3.11 -2.92 13.35
CA GLU A 22 2.32 -1.78 13.80
C GLU A 22 1.46 -1.21 12.66
N ALA A 23 2.01 -1.18 11.44
CA ALA A 23 1.25 -0.77 10.26
C ALA A 23 0.13 -1.75 9.93
N ILE A 24 0.34 -3.06 10.15
CA ILE A 24 -0.70 -4.09 9.96
C ILE A 24 -1.84 -3.88 10.96
N SER A 25 -1.51 -3.74 12.25
CA SER A 25 -2.50 -3.55 13.31
C SER A 25 -3.24 -2.21 13.18
N GLY A 26 -2.53 -1.16 12.74
CA GLY A 26 -3.07 0.18 12.50
C GLY A 26 -3.79 0.37 11.16
N TRP A 27 -3.90 -0.67 10.31
CA TRP A 27 -4.47 -0.54 8.97
C TRP A 27 -5.97 -0.26 8.99
N ALA A 28 -6.70 -0.96 9.86
CA ALA A 28 -8.13 -0.78 10.05
C ALA A 28 -8.41 0.38 11.01
N GLN A 29 -9.49 1.12 10.76
CA GLN A 29 -9.92 2.15 11.68
C GLN A 29 -10.53 1.52 12.95
N SER A 30 -10.07 1.98 14.12
CA SER A 30 -10.68 1.63 15.40
C SER A 30 -12.14 2.09 15.49
N LYS A 31 -13.01 1.34 16.17
CA LYS A 31 -14.43 1.69 16.33
C LYS A 31 -14.55 3.10 16.93
N GLN A 32 -15.24 3.99 16.22
CA GLN A 32 -15.54 5.35 16.71
C GLN A 32 -17.01 5.43 17.12
N ASN A 33 -17.29 5.93 18.33
CA ASN A 33 -18.63 6.29 18.80
C ASN A 33 -19.11 7.64 18.26
N LYS A 34 -18.77 7.96 17.00
CA LYS A 34 -19.18 9.20 16.33
C LYS A 34 -20.36 8.92 15.41
N ARG A 35 -21.33 9.83 15.39
CA ARG A 35 -22.50 9.74 14.51
C ARG A 35 -22.08 9.89 13.05
N GLY A 36 -22.45 8.92 12.20
CA GLY A 36 -22.13 8.91 10.77
C GLY A 36 -21.66 7.54 10.27
N ARG A 37 -21.30 7.44 8.99
CA ARG A 37 -20.77 6.19 8.40
C ARG A 37 -19.38 5.90 8.99
N PRO A 38 -19.16 4.74 9.63
CA PRO A 38 -17.84 4.38 10.14
C PRO A 38 -16.81 4.33 9.00
N ARG A 39 -15.64 4.93 9.23
CA ARG A 39 -14.48 4.72 8.35
C ARG A 39 -13.98 3.29 8.58
N ARG A 40 -13.68 2.56 7.50
CA ARG A 40 -13.09 1.20 7.57
C ARG A 40 -11.57 1.22 7.66
N PHE A 41 -10.94 2.22 7.05
CA PHE A 41 -9.49 2.35 6.93
C PHE A 41 -9.01 3.54 7.71
N SER A 42 -7.85 3.38 8.36
CA SER A 42 -7.19 4.46 9.08
C SER A 42 -6.60 5.48 8.11
N ASP A 43 -6.28 6.67 8.61
CA ASP A 43 -5.60 7.69 7.79
C ASP A 43 -4.17 7.23 7.42
N LEU A 44 -3.54 6.34 8.21
CA LEU A 44 -2.30 5.65 7.86
C LEU A 44 -2.45 4.85 6.56
N ALA A 45 -3.46 3.97 6.48
CA ALA A 45 -3.71 3.15 5.29
C ALA A 45 -3.93 4.00 4.02
N ILE A 46 -4.68 5.10 4.15
CA ILE A 46 -4.93 6.03 3.03
C ILE A 46 -3.64 6.74 2.61
N THR A 47 -2.87 7.24 3.57
CA THR A 47 -1.63 7.98 3.31
C THR A 47 -0.60 7.08 2.66
N THR A 48 -0.42 5.85 3.15
CA THR A 48 0.47 4.85 2.56
C THR A 48 0.08 4.54 1.12
N ALA A 49 -1.21 4.35 0.83
CA ALA A 49 -1.67 4.14 -0.54
C ALA A 49 -1.36 5.35 -1.46
N LEU A 50 -1.58 6.58 -0.98
CA LEU A 50 -1.26 7.80 -1.74
C LEU A 50 0.25 7.99 -1.94
N MET A 51 1.08 7.60 -0.98
CA MET A 51 2.54 7.60 -1.13
C MET A 51 2.99 6.63 -2.23
N VAL A 52 2.51 5.38 -2.20
CA VAL A 52 2.80 4.38 -3.24
C VAL A 52 2.34 4.89 -4.61
N LYS A 53 1.13 5.46 -4.68
CA LYS A 53 0.61 6.08 -5.91
C LYS A 53 1.57 7.14 -6.46
N ARG A 54 2.12 7.99 -5.58
CA ARG A 54 2.99 9.10 -5.96
C ARG A 54 4.36 8.60 -6.42
N VAL A 55 4.97 7.68 -5.67
CA VAL A 55 6.29 7.11 -5.98
C VAL A 55 6.28 6.38 -7.31
N PHE A 56 5.24 5.59 -7.57
CA PHE A 56 5.13 4.82 -8.81
C PHE A 56 4.29 5.49 -9.90
N SER A 57 3.83 6.73 -9.68
CA SER A 57 2.97 7.48 -10.61
C SER A 57 1.76 6.69 -11.13
N MET A 58 1.12 5.88 -10.28
CA MET A 58 0.05 4.96 -10.68
C MET A 58 -1.35 5.62 -10.68
N PRO A 59 -2.29 5.19 -11.54
CA PRO A 59 -3.70 5.52 -11.40
C PRO A 59 -4.34 4.75 -10.23
N LEU A 60 -5.39 5.30 -9.62
CA LEU A 60 -5.98 4.76 -8.39
C LEU A 60 -6.52 3.32 -8.51
N ARG A 61 -7.03 2.93 -9.69
CA ARG A 61 -7.51 1.56 -9.92
C ARG A 61 -6.35 0.55 -10.00
N ALA A 62 -5.25 0.93 -10.63
CA ALA A 62 -4.05 0.10 -10.67
C ALA A 62 -3.39 0.01 -9.29
N LEU A 63 -3.36 1.12 -8.55
CA LEU A 63 -2.87 1.17 -7.16
C LEU A 63 -3.58 0.15 -6.27
N GLN A 64 -4.91 0.05 -6.39
CA GLN A 64 -5.68 -0.91 -5.60
C GLN A 64 -5.21 -2.35 -5.85
N GLY A 65 -5.14 -2.76 -7.11
CA GLY A 65 -4.65 -4.09 -7.48
C GLY A 65 -3.18 -4.32 -7.09
N PHE A 66 -2.35 -3.29 -7.19
CA PHE A 66 -0.95 -3.35 -6.81
C PHE A 66 -0.77 -3.60 -5.30
N ILE A 67 -1.45 -2.84 -4.45
CA ILE A 67 -1.39 -3.02 -2.99
C ILE A 67 -2.00 -4.37 -2.58
N ASP A 68 -3.13 -4.76 -3.18
CA ASP A 68 -3.74 -6.07 -2.93
C ASP A 68 -2.77 -7.22 -3.32
N SER A 69 -2.00 -7.06 -4.39
CA SER A 69 -0.99 -8.06 -4.79
C SER A 69 0.17 -8.16 -3.79
N ILE A 70 0.62 -7.03 -3.25
CA ILE A 70 1.67 -6.98 -2.22
C ILE A 70 1.20 -7.69 -0.96
N PHE A 71 -0.02 -7.41 -0.48
CA PHE A 71 -0.56 -8.08 0.71
C PHE A 71 -0.69 -9.60 0.51
N ARG A 72 -1.11 -10.03 -0.68
CA ARG A 72 -1.17 -11.45 -1.02
C ARG A 72 0.22 -12.10 -1.01
N LEU A 73 1.21 -11.46 -1.60
CA LEU A 73 2.60 -11.96 -1.63
C LEU A 73 3.23 -12.00 -0.23
N ALA A 74 2.87 -11.04 0.63
CA ALA A 74 3.33 -10.98 2.02
C ALA A 74 2.55 -11.90 2.96
N HIS A 75 1.51 -12.61 2.48
CA HIS A 75 0.61 -13.43 3.30
C HIS A 75 -0.07 -12.66 4.46
N VAL A 76 -0.32 -11.36 4.25
CA VAL A 76 -0.93 -10.49 5.24
C VAL A 76 -2.45 -10.40 4.98
N PRO A 77 -3.32 -10.63 5.98
CA PRO A 77 -4.78 -10.65 5.79
C PRO A 77 -5.39 -9.23 5.73
N LEU A 78 -4.82 -8.36 4.90
CA LEU A 78 -5.26 -6.99 4.67
C LEU A 78 -5.79 -6.81 3.26
N SER A 79 -6.60 -5.76 3.08
CA SER A 79 -7.11 -5.33 1.79
C SER A 79 -6.80 -3.85 1.55
N CYS A 80 -6.50 -3.47 0.32
CA CYS A 80 -6.37 -2.07 -0.07
C CYS A 80 -7.72 -1.33 0.09
N PRO A 81 -7.71 -0.06 0.54
CA PRO A 81 -8.88 0.80 0.41
C PRO A 81 -9.33 0.87 -1.05
N HIS A 82 -10.64 0.72 -1.29
CA HIS A 82 -11.20 0.85 -2.63
C HIS A 82 -10.84 2.22 -3.25
N TYR A 83 -10.61 2.28 -4.56
CA TYR A 83 -10.16 3.52 -5.21
C TYR A 83 -11.06 4.73 -4.96
N THR A 84 -12.38 4.51 -4.81
CA THR A 84 -13.35 5.57 -4.45
C THR A 84 -13.23 6.06 -3.01
N CYS A 85 -12.69 5.25 -2.09
CA CYS A 85 -12.38 5.67 -0.74
C CYS A 85 -11.15 6.59 -0.73
N ILE A 86 -10.14 6.24 -1.53
CA ILE A 86 -8.88 7.01 -1.65
C ILE A 86 -9.14 8.34 -2.36
N SER A 87 -9.95 8.36 -3.41
CA SER A 87 -10.22 9.58 -4.21
C SER A 87 -10.98 10.69 -3.46
N ARG A 88 -11.57 10.37 -2.30
CA ARG A 88 -12.38 11.30 -1.49
C ARG A 88 -11.59 11.91 -0.34
N ARG A 89 -10.28 11.68 -0.28
CA ARG A 89 -9.39 12.10 0.80
C ARG A 89 -8.27 12.96 0.26
#